data_AF-A0A930N3Y5-F1
#
_entry.id   AF-A0A930N3Y5-F1
#
_cell.length_a   1.000
_cell.length_b   1.000
_cell.length_c   1.000
_cell.angle_alpha   90.00
_cell.angle_beta   90.00
_cell.angle_gamma   90.00
#
_symmetry.space_group_name_H-M   'P 1'
#
loop_
_entity.id
_entity.type
_entity.pdbx_description
1 polymer ?
#
loop_
_entity_poly.entity_id
_entity_poly.type
_entity_poly.pdbx_seq_one_letter_code
_entity_poly.pdbx_strand_id
1 'polypeptide(L)' 'MGANAGIFEENEGNILKGQTILEVPVQEEPVPESVLRYAAKEKIKIRDTEGTIYRIKK' A
#
# COMPACT_ATOMS: atom_id res chain seq x y z
N MET A 1 10.35 7.26 -21.46
CA MET A 1 11.30 7.46 -20.34
C MET A 1 10.55 7.07 -19.07
N GLY A 2 11.11 6.16 -18.26
CA GLY A 2 10.43 5.68 -17.06
C GLY A 2 10.30 6.77 -16.00
N ALA A 3 9.28 6.68 -15.14
CA ALA A 3 8.98 7.66 -14.09
C ALA A 3 10.17 7.91 -13.12
N ASN A 4 11.17 7.02 -13.11
CA ASN A 4 12.27 7.00 -12.16
C ASN A 4 13.63 7.38 -12.76
N ALA A 5 13.67 7.93 -13.97
CA ALA A 5 14.92 8.38 -14.59
C ALA A 5 15.48 9.61 -13.83
N GLY A 6 16.67 9.48 -13.24
CA GLY A 6 17.37 10.56 -12.53
C GLY A 6 17.19 10.59 -11.00
N ILE A 7 16.52 9.59 -10.42
CA ILE A 7 16.29 9.51 -8.96
C ILE A 7 17.54 9.00 -8.20
N PHE A 8 18.42 8.26 -8.87
CA PHE A 8 19.60 7.67 -8.25
C PHE A 8 20.86 8.40 -8.72
N GLU A 9 21.66 8.88 -7.75
CA GLU A 9 23.04 9.31 -8.00
C GLU A 9 23.95 8.09 -8.18
N GLU A 10 25.02 8.24 -8.95
CA GLU A 10 25.99 7.17 -9.18
C GLU A 10 26.69 6.81 -7.85
N ASN A 11 26.65 5.53 -7.45
CA ASN A 11 27.23 5.09 -6.19
C ASN A 11 28.77 5.06 -6.28
N GLU A 12 29.45 5.93 -5.54
CA GLU A 12 30.90 5.93 -5.41
C GLU A 12 31.37 4.80 -4.47
N GLY A 13 31.47 3.58 -4.98
CA GLY A 13 32.01 2.43 -4.26
C GLY A 13 31.01 1.76 -3.31
N ASN A 14 31.40 1.51 -2.06
CA ASN A 14 30.63 0.69 -1.11
C ASN A 14 29.60 1.50 -0.28
N ILE A 15 29.48 2.80 -0.55
CA ILE A 15 28.63 3.72 0.20
C ILE A 15 27.47 4.12 -0.70
N LEU A 16 26.26 3.71 -0.33
CA LEU A 16 25.05 4.12 -1.01
C LEU A 16 24.80 5.61 -0.73
N LYS A 17 24.84 6.45 -1.78
CA LYS A 17 24.45 7.86 -1.73
C LYS A 17 23.09 8.02 -2.41
N GLY A 18 22.15 8.70 -1.76
CA GLY A 18 20.79 8.91 -2.27
C GLY A 18 19.75 8.97 -1.15
N GLN A 19 18.51 9.32 -1.49
CA GLN A 19 17.40 9.30 -0.55
C GLN A 19 16.85 7.88 -0.38
N THR A 20 16.63 7.44 0.85
CA THR A 20 15.88 6.19 1.11
C THR A 20 14.42 6.41 0.75
N ILE A 21 13.97 5.78 -0.33
CA ILE A 21 12.57 5.85 -0.79
C ILE A 21 11.90 4.50 -0.53
N LEU A 22 10.80 4.50 0.21
CA LEU A 22 9.88 3.37 0.30
C LEU A 22 8.72 3.63 -0.66
N GLU A 23 8.74 2.97 -1.82
CA GLU A 23 7.61 3.00 -2.74
C GLU A 23 6.54 2.03 -2.23
N VAL A 24 5.45 2.58 -1.70
CA VAL A 24 4.24 1.81 -1.37
C VAL A 24 3.31 1.93 -2.58
N PRO A 25 2.96 0.82 -3.26
CA PRO A 25 2.05 0.89 -4.39
C PRO A 25 0.68 1.41 -3.93
N VAL A 26 0.08 2.27 -4.74
CA VAL A 26 -1.29 2.73 -4.50
C VAL A 26 -2.21 1.51 -4.63
N GLN A 27 -2.91 1.19 -3.55
CA GLN A 27 -3.93 0.14 -3.55
C GLN A 27 -5.24 0.75 -4.07
N GLU A 28 -5.47 0.67 -5.38
CA GLU A 28 -6.73 1.14 -5.99
C GLU A 28 -7.87 0.13 -5.87
N GLU A 29 -7.52 -1.15 -5.77
CA GLU A 29 -8.51 -2.23 -5.70
C GLU A 29 -9.23 -2.24 -4.34
N PRO A 30 -10.56 -2.35 -4.33
CA PRO A 30 -11.32 -2.45 -3.09
C PRO A 30 -11.00 -3.75 -2.35
N VAL A 31 -11.17 -3.74 -1.03
CA VAL A 31 -11.03 -4.95 -0.21
C VAL A 31 -11.98 -6.04 -0.73
N PRO A 32 -11.49 -7.25 -1.06
CA PRO A 32 -12.34 -8.31 -1.60
C PRO A 32 -13.50 -8.68 -0.67
N GLU A 33 -14.66 -8.94 -1.23
CA GLU A 33 -15.86 -9.27 -0.45
C GLU A 33 -15.69 -10.55 0.38
N SER A 34 -14.89 -11.51 -0.08
CA SER A 34 -14.52 -12.71 0.69
C SER A 34 -13.78 -12.36 1.99
N VAL A 35 -12.87 -11.40 1.95
CA VAL A 35 -12.13 -10.88 3.10
C VAL A 35 -13.07 -10.14 4.04
N LEU A 36 -13.96 -9.31 3.49
CA LEU A 36 -14.98 -8.60 4.27
C LEU A 36 -15.93 -9.59 4.99
N ARG A 37 -16.31 -10.70 4.34
CA ARG A 37 -17.15 -11.76 4.92
C ARG A 37 -16.46 -12.45 6.07
N TYR A 38 -15.20 -12.82 5.86
CA TYR A 38 -14.38 -13.44 6.89
C TYR A 38 -14.23 -12.51 8.10
N ALA A 39 -13.89 -11.25 7.87
CA ALA A 39 -13.76 -10.26 8.94
C ALA A 39 -15.06 -10.06 9.72
N ALA A 40 -16.21 -9.98 9.04
CA ALA A 40 -17.51 -9.88 9.70
C ALA A 40 -17.82 -11.11 10.58
N LYS A 41 -17.51 -12.32 10.10
CA LYS A 41 -17.67 -13.57 10.86
C LYS A 41 -16.79 -13.58 12.12
N GLU A 42 -15.54 -13.15 11.98
CA GLU A 42 -14.55 -13.13 13.05
C GLU A 42 -14.62 -11.85 13.93
N LYS A 43 -15.63 -10.99 13.71
CA LYS A 43 -15.82 -9.72 14.44
C LYS A 43 -14.62 -8.75 14.33
N ILE A 44 -13.89 -8.82 13.22
CA ILE A 44 -12.77 -7.93 12.88
C ILE A 44 -13.33 -6.71 12.13
N LYS A 45 -12.90 -5.49 12.53
CA LYS A 45 -13.24 -4.24 11.83
C LYS A 45 -12.16 -3.92 10.80
N ILE A 46 -12.55 -3.76 9.54
CA ILE A 46 -11.68 -3.27 8.46
C ILE A 46 -12.03 -1.81 8.18
N ARG A 47 -10.99 -0.98 8.05
CA ARG A 47 -11.08 0.47 7.82
C ARG A 47 -10.07 0.88 6.75
N ASP A 48 -10.43 1.84 5.89
CA ASP A 48 -9.50 2.47 4.95
C ASP A 48 -8.68 3.61 5.59
N THR A 49 -7.84 4.27 4.80
CA THR A 49 -6.99 5.38 5.26
C THR A 49 -7.78 6.64 5.61
N GLU A 50 -8.98 6.82 5.07
CA GLU A 50 -9.88 7.94 5.37
C GLU A 50 -10.76 7.66 6.60
N GLY A 51 -10.72 6.44 7.11
CA GLY A 51 -11.43 6.02 8.30
C GLY A 51 -12.80 5.39 8.05
N THR A 52 -13.20 5.22 6.79
CA THR A 52 -14.42 4.51 6.38
C THR A 52 -14.36 3.08 6.85
N ILE A 53 -15.43 2.62 7.50
CA ILE A 53 -15.54 1.25 7.99
C ILE A 53 -16.32 0.41 6.98
N TYR A 54 -15.69 -0.64 6.47
CA TYR A 54 -16.35 -1.57 5.55
C TYR A 54 -17.41 -2.39 6.29
N ARG A 55 -18.59 -2.49 5.68
CA ARG A 55 -19.72 -3.29 6.16
C ARG A 55 -20.29 -4.10 5.00
N ILE A 56 -20.55 -5.38 5.24
CA ILE A 56 -21.32 -6.19 4.31
C ILE A 56 -22.80 -5.91 4.52
N LYS A 57 -23.51 -5.64 3.42
CA LYS A 57 -24.98 -5.57 3.43
C LYS A 57 -25.51 -7.00 3.67
N LYS A 58 -26.42 -7.13 4.64
CA LYS A 58 -27.14 -8.39 4.89
C LYS A 58 -27.98 -8.78 3.69
#